data_AF-A0A6P4EII7-F1
#
_entry.id   AF-A0A6P4EII7-F1
#
_cell.length_a   1.000
_cell.length_b   1.000
_cell.length_c   1.000
_cell.angle_alpha   90.00
_cell.angle_beta   90.00
_cell.angle_gamma   90.00
#
_symmetry.space_group_name_H-M   'P 1'
#
loop_
_entity.id
_entity.type
_entity.pdbx_description
1 polymer ?
#
loop_
_entity_poly.entity_id
_entity_poly.type
_entity_poly.pdbx_seq_one_letter_code
_entity_poly.pdbx_strand_id
1 'polypeptide(L)'
;MTEDEQTSDFLEEPSSSIKVDGEEELSEFDDETKKLLFSSRTKKEKDTWEKLPEVSLKNMGFIESMEDINFEFGCSKEFLINGITDLVVNKKCTDVEVHVGDETFNCHLQVLQLSTKYFKKFKNVDSVTLSSDVVTPKGFELAYEWMIHTEAKPQRNHIMELYLTANFLEMTDLLAQLWSRLDDPKLLNGFEAFRLYLECLPLKAPVLQDLMLSRIHDYFLIAVATEEYLELEPKYVFEMLSHANMCVNSEMEMFMSAVRWLLYDWQNRKEVAVTIMQAIRFNLMPSWYTTVLKTKQVDEKFQELLDISEIQSMINLGLSFSITQNMLGPTSPLREPLQMQKPLERQWVRNPSISHHHRFECPKWRYLNLDVFNEYIQHIINAGHRYVPSLEYVKPEQLMSCCHEALQKKSLNK
;
A
#
# COMPACT_ATOMS: atom_id res chain seq x y z
N MET A 1 -64.16 32.07 -6.79
CA MET A 1 -65.23 31.89 -5.78
C MET A 1 -64.55 31.38 -4.53
N THR A 2 -64.55 32.26 -3.50
CA THR A 2 -64.57 32.00 -2.03
C THR A 2 -63.53 31.02 -1.44
N GLU A 3 -62.55 31.53 -0.67
CA GLU A 3 -62.52 31.58 0.84
C GLU A 3 -62.00 30.24 1.41
N ASP A 4 -61.18 30.11 2.45
CA ASP A 4 -60.52 30.99 3.44
C ASP A 4 -59.48 30.13 4.23
N GLU A 5 -58.84 30.74 5.24
CA GLU A 5 -57.96 30.21 6.34
C GLU A 5 -56.44 30.22 6.09
N GLN A 6 -55.66 31.21 6.58
CA GLN A 6 -55.25 31.60 7.96
C GLN A 6 -54.30 30.63 8.69
N THR A 7 -53.07 31.10 8.96
CA THR A 7 -52.38 31.22 10.28
C THR A 7 -50.94 31.74 10.04
N SER A 8 -50.62 32.99 10.41
CA SER A 8 -49.87 33.42 11.63
C SER A 8 -48.35 33.07 11.58
N ASP A 9 -47.36 33.90 11.92
CA ASP A 9 -47.35 35.10 12.75
C ASP A 9 -45.93 35.73 12.82
N PHE A 10 -45.88 36.99 13.30
CA PHE A 10 -44.78 37.76 13.92
C PHE A 10 -43.50 38.18 13.16
N LEU A 11 -43.32 39.51 13.06
CA LEU A 11 -42.26 40.35 13.70
C LEU A 11 -42.40 41.80 13.18
N GLU A 12 -43.25 42.61 13.81
CA GLU A 12 -42.91 43.76 14.69
C GLU A 12 -42.26 44.98 14.01
N GLU A 13 -43.08 46.02 13.78
CA GLU A 13 -42.65 47.41 13.54
C GLU A 13 -42.35 48.11 14.89
N PRO A 14 -41.27 48.91 15.00
CA PRO A 14 -41.01 49.65 16.22
C PRO A 14 -41.79 50.98 16.24
N SER A 15 -42.69 51.11 17.20
CA SER A 15 -43.25 52.38 17.65
C SER A 15 -42.22 53.16 18.47
N SER A 16 -41.97 54.44 18.15
CA SER A 16 -41.56 55.40 19.17
C SER A 16 -41.94 56.83 18.78
N SER A 17 -43.12 57.23 19.24
CA SER A 17 -43.50 58.63 19.43
C SER A 17 -42.68 59.19 20.60
N ILE A 18 -41.56 59.86 20.30
CA ILE A 18 -40.85 60.66 21.30
C ILE A 18 -41.43 62.07 21.28
N LYS A 19 -42.32 62.34 22.24
CA LYS A 19 -42.60 63.71 22.68
C LYS A 19 -41.41 64.17 23.51
N VAL A 20 -40.64 65.12 22.99
CA VAL A 20 -39.66 65.87 23.80
C VAL A 20 -40.34 67.14 24.27
N ASP A 21 -40.97 67.07 25.43
CA ASP A 21 -41.17 68.25 26.28
C ASP A 21 -39.84 68.48 27.00
N GLY A 22 -39.12 69.51 26.58
CA GLY A 22 -37.86 69.94 27.17
C GLY A 22 -37.74 71.45 27.00
N GLU A 23 -38.26 72.19 27.96
CA GLU A 23 -37.83 73.57 28.23
C GLU A 23 -36.33 73.52 28.57
N GLU A 24 -35.46 73.56 27.55
CA GLU A 24 -34.05 73.82 27.73
C GLU A 24 -33.84 75.33 27.91
N GLU A 25 -33.29 75.66 29.06
CA GLU A 25 -32.95 76.99 29.55
C GLU A 25 -32.10 77.77 28.52
N LEU A 26 -32.69 78.78 27.89
CA LEU A 26 -32.00 79.83 27.12
C LEU A 26 -31.24 80.81 28.06
N SER A 27 -30.60 80.31 29.12
CA SER A 27 -29.98 81.14 30.16
C SER A 27 -28.59 81.69 29.78
N GLU A 28 -27.91 81.15 28.76
CA GLU A 28 -26.50 81.52 28.46
C GLU A 28 -26.29 82.62 27.40
N PHE A 29 -27.33 83.07 26.68
CA PHE A 29 -27.15 84.14 25.70
C PHE A 29 -27.09 85.52 26.38
N ASP A 30 -26.17 86.38 25.94
CA ASP A 30 -26.12 87.77 26.37
C ASP A 30 -27.41 88.52 25.99
N ASP A 31 -27.71 89.61 26.71
CA ASP A 31 -28.98 90.34 26.54
C ASP A 31 -29.15 90.92 25.13
N GLU A 32 -28.07 91.14 24.38
CA GLU A 32 -28.10 91.62 23.01
C GLU A 32 -28.48 90.48 22.04
N THR A 33 -27.91 89.30 22.24
CA THR A 33 -28.26 88.08 21.49
C THR A 33 -29.68 87.61 21.80
N LYS A 34 -30.14 87.72 23.06
CA LYS A 34 -31.54 87.47 23.43
C LYS A 34 -32.48 88.45 22.74
N LYS A 35 -32.12 89.74 22.64
CA LYS A 35 -32.91 90.73 21.88
C LYS A 35 -32.94 90.42 20.39
N LEU A 36 -31.83 89.99 19.79
CA LEU A 36 -31.78 89.58 18.39
C LEU A 36 -32.68 88.36 18.15
N LEU A 37 -32.63 87.35 19.01
CA LEU A 37 -33.49 86.17 18.98
C LEU A 37 -34.98 86.51 19.16
N PHE A 38 -35.32 87.45 20.05
CA PHE A 38 -36.70 87.91 20.21
C PHE A 38 -37.18 88.75 19.02
N SER A 39 -36.33 89.62 18.46
CA SER A 39 -36.66 90.43 17.28
C SER A 39 -36.82 89.59 15.99
N SER A 40 -36.21 88.41 15.94
CA SER A 40 -36.36 87.44 14.85
C SER A 40 -37.55 86.50 15.05
N ARG A 41 -38.09 86.37 16.27
CA ARG A 41 -39.35 85.64 16.56
C ARG A 41 -40.63 86.45 16.36
N THR A 42 -40.56 87.79 16.39
CA THR A 42 -41.72 88.61 16.01
C THR A 42 -41.98 88.49 14.50
N LYS A 43 -43.04 87.75 14.15
CA LYS A 43 -43.57 87.64 12.78
C LYS A 43 -43.71 89.04 12.19
N LYS A 44 -42.86 89.41 11.22
CA LYS A 44 -43.18 90.54 10.34
C LYS A 44 -44.44 90.12 9.58
N GLU A 45 -45.55 90.84 9.77
CA GLU A 45 -46.78 90.72 8.97
C GLU A 45 -46.57 91.23 7.54
N LYS A 46 -45.65 90.61 6.81
CA LYS A 46 -45.64 90.60 5.36
C LYS A 46 -45.71 89.14 4.95
N ASP A 47 -46.91 88.71 4.58
CA ASP A 47 -47.21 87.46 3.87
C ASP A 47 -46.59 87.47 2.46
N THR A 48 -45.27 87.58 2.40
CA THR A 48 -44.50 87.39 1.16
C THR A 48 -43.26 86.55 1.51
N TRP A 49 -43.47 85.40 2.14
CA TRP A 49 -42.54 84.29 1.95
C TRP A 49 -43.00 83.62 0.67
N GLU A 50 -42.44 84.03 -0.48
CA GLU A 50 -42.63 83.28 -1.71
C GLU A 50 -42.24 81.81 -1.41
N LYS A 51 -43.17 80.87 -1.64
CA LYS A 51 -42.86 79.45 -1.50
C LYS A 51 -41.63 79.17 -2.36
N LEU A 52 -40.54 78.78 -1.72
CA LEU A 52 -39.33 78.36 -2.42
C LEU A 52 -39.72 77.24 -3.39
N PRO A 53 -39.32 77.31 -4.67
CA PRO A 53 -39.64 76.25 -5.60
C PRO A 53 -39.01 74.95 -5.11
N GLU A 54 -39.80 73.88 -5.04
CA GLU A 54 -39.28 72.54 -4.77
C GLU A 54 -38.45 72.10 -5.99
N VAL A 55 -37.13 72.04 -5.82
CA VAL A 55 -36.20 71.66 -6.89
C VAL A 55 -35.76 70.22 -6.63
N SER A 56 -36.01 69.33 -7.59
CA SER A 56 -35.55 67.94 -7.51
C SER A 56 -34.02 67.85 -7.56
N LEU A 57 -33.45 66.77 -7.02
CA LEU A 57 -32.01 66.45 -7.09
C LEU A 57 -31.43 66.66 -8.51
N LYS A 58 -32.15 66.17 -9.53
CA LYS A 58 -31.77 66.32 -10.94
C LYS A 58 -31.72 67.78 -11.39
N ASN A 59 -32.67 68.61 -10.93
CA ASN A 59 -32.73 70.03 -11.26
C ASN A 59 -31.71 70.88 -10.46
N MET A 60 -31.12 70.34 -9.38
CA MET A 60 -29.97 70.91 -8.68
C MET A 60 -28.62 70.54 -9.32
N GLY A 61 -28.63 69.85 -10.47
CA GLY A 61 -27.41 69.44 -11.17
C GLY A 61 -26.83 68.10 -10.73
N PHE A 62 -27.54 67.32 -9.90
CA PHE A 62 -27.14 65.96 -9.60
C PHE A 62 -27.35 65.08 -10.84
N ILE A 63 -26.26 64.52 -11.34
CA ILE A 63 -26.25 63.50 -12.39
C ILE A 63 -25.91 62.19 -11.68
N GLU A 64 -26.83 61.24 -11.72
CA GLU A 64 -26.59 59.90 -11.20
C GLU A 64 -25.43 59.28 -11.99
N SER A 65 -24.35 58.94 -11.28
CA SER A 65 -23.18 58.34 -11.93
C SER A 65 -23.60 57.02 -12.56
N MET A 66 -23.30 56.83 -13.85
CA MET A 66 -23.43 55.53 -14.51
C MET A 66 -22.20 54.63 -14.28
N GLU A 67 -21.20 55.13 -13.55
CA GLU A 67 -20.04 54.32 -13.16
C GLU A 67 -20.43 53.41 -11.99
N ASP A 68 -20.20 52.11 -12.17
CA ASP A 68 -20.33 51.14 -11.10
C ASP A 68 -19.43 51.54 -9.92
N ILE A 69 -19.93 51.30 -8.70
CA ILE A 69 -19.11 51.49 -7.50
C ILE A 69 -18.01 50.43 -7.52
N ASN A 70 -16.78 50.85 -7.80
CA ASN A 70 -15.61 49.98 -7.74
C ASN A 70 -15.31 49.61 -6.28
N PHE A 71 -15.79 48.43 -5.86
CA PHE A 71 -15.46 47.81 -4.57
C PHE A 71 -15.07 46.35 -4.78
N GLU A 72 -13.98 45.92 -4.15
CA GLU A 72 -13.57 44.51 -4.17
C GLU A 72 -14.33 43.72 -3.10
N PHE A 73 -15.11 42.72 -3.52
CA PHE A 73 -15.76 41.80 -2.60
C PHE A 73 -14.71 41.06 -1.75
N GLY A 74 -14.75 41.25 -0.43
CA GLY A 74 -13.67 40.89 0.50
C GLY A 74 -13.48 39.40 0.84
N CYS A 75 -14.19 38.48 0.20
CA CYS A 75 -13.95 37.05 0.41
C CYS A 75 -13.01 36.53 -0.67
N SER A 76 -11.71 36.49 -0.37
CA SER A 76 -10.75 35.84 -1.25
C SER A 76 -11.02 34.33 -1.29
N LYS A 77 -10.79 33.71 -2.45
CA LYS A 77 -10.87 32.23 -2.56
C LYS A 77 -9.95 31.54 -1.57
N GLU A 78 -8.81 32.17 -1.23
CA GLU A 78 -7.83 31.68 -0.26
C GLU A 78 -8.41 31.61 1.16
N PHE A 79 -9.16 32.63 1.59
CA PHE A 79 -9.83 32.60 2.90
C PHE A 79 -10.78 31.40 3.01
N LEU A 80 -11.56 31.16 1.96
CA LEU A 80 -12.53 30.08 1.89
C LEU A 80 -11.85 28.71 1.89
N ILE A 81 -10.78 28.53 1.11
CA ILE A 81 -9.98 27.30 1.08
C ILE A 81 -9.33 27.03 2.44
N ASN A 82 -8.74 28.05 3.07
CA ASN A 82 -8.10 27.91 4.38
C ASN A 82 -9.13 27.56 5.47
N GLY A 83 -10.31 28.19 5.46
CA GLY A 83 -11.40 27.88 6.37
C GLY A 83 -11.91 26.45 6.22
N ILE A 84 -12.15 25.99 4.98
CA ILE A 84 -12.56 24.59 4.72
C ILE A 84 -11.45 23.62 5.14
N THR A 85 -10.19 23.94 4.85
CA THR A 85 -9.05 23.10 5.24
C THR A 85 -8.96 22.96 6.75
N ASP A 86 -9.14 24.05 7.52
CA ASP A 86 -9.17 24.00 8.99
C ASP A 86 -10.31 23.13 9.51
N LEU A 87 -11.51 23.24 8.94
CA LEU A 87 -12.66 22.41 9.32
C LEU A 87 -12.37 20.92 9.10
N VAL A 88 -11.83 20.58 7.92
CA VAL A 88 -11.54 19.20 7.52
C VAL A 88 -10.41 18.60 8.37
N VAL A 89 -9.28 19.30 8.48
CA VAL A 89 -8.08 18.84 9.21
C VAL A 89 -8.35 18.69 10.70
N ASN A 90 -9.07 19.64 11.31
CA ASN A 90 -9.37 19.63 12.74
C ASN A 90 -10.68 18.93 13.09
N LYS A 91 -11.32 18.24 12.13
CA LYS A 91 -12.57 17.48 12.33
C LYS A 91 -13.68 18.32 12.99
N LYS A 92 -13.83 19.59 12.59
CA LYS A 92 -14.86 20.50 13.09
C LYS A 92 -16.10 20.41 12.21
N CYS A 93 -17.29 20.39 12.82
CA CYS A 93 -18.57 20.32 12.09
C CYS A 93 -18.73 19.07 11.22
N THR A 94 -18.28 17.92 11.72
CA THR A 94 -18.51 16.60 11.10
C THR A 94 -20.00 16.29 11.02
N ASP A 95 -20.43 15.67 9.93
CA ASP A 95 -21.83 15.42 9.59
C ASP A 95 -22.19 13.93 9.47
N VAL A 96 -21.23 13.02 9.68
CA VAL A 96 -21.47 11.58 9.68
C VAL A 96 -20.59 10.84 10.69
N GLU A 97 -21.17 9.86 11.39
CA GLU A 97 -20.48 8.93 12.28
C GLU A 97 -20.24 7.58 11.59
N VAL A 98 -18.98 7.22 11.37
CA VAL A 98 -18.61 5.91 10.83
C VAL A 98 -18.24 4.96 11.97
N HIS A 99 -18.98 3.87 12.10
CA HIS A 99 -18.79 2.84 13.10
C HIS A 99 -18.02 1.66 12.49
N VAL A 100 -16.88 1.30 13.09
CA VAL A 100 -16.05 0.17 12.65
C VAL A 100 -15.71 -0.67 13.87
N GLY A 101 -16.31 -1.86 13.99
CA GLY A 101 -16.20 -2.66 15.21
C GLY A 101 -16.68 -1.87 16.44
N ASP A 102 -15.81 -1.73 17.44
CA ASP A 102 -16.10 -1.04 18.70
C ASP A 102 -15.71 0.46 18.68
N GLU A 103 -15.24 0.99 17.55
CA GLU A 103 -14.80 2.38 17.42
C GLU A 103 -15.75 3.21 16.54
N THR A 104 -15.92 4.48 16.91
CA THR A 104 -16.73 5.46 16.19
C THR A 104 -15.86 6.63 15.72
N PHE A 105 -15.96 6.96 14.44
CA PHE A 105 -15.20 8.02 13.78
C PHE A 105 -16.14 9.13 13.31
N ASN A 106 -15.90 10.35 13.82
CA ASN A 106 -16.57 11.56 13.34
C ASN A 106 -15.91 12.04 12.05
N CYS A 107 -16.67 12.02 10.95
CA CYS A 107 -16.17 12.27 9.61
C CYS A 107 -17.00 13.33 8.87
N HIS A 108 -16.44 13.84 7.78
CA HIS A 108 -17.18 14.63 6.79
C HIS A 108 -17.61 13.73 5.64
N LEU A 109 -18.92 13.62 5.39
CA LEU A 109 -19.49 12.77 4.35
C LEU A 109 -18.95 13.18 2.97
N GLN A 110 -18.80 14.47 2.71
CA GLN A 110 -18.31 14.96 1.43
C GLN A 110 -16.84 14.58 1.20
N VAL A 111 -16.01 14.57 2.25
CA VAL A 111 -14.62 14.09 2.15
C VAL A 111 -14.61 12.60 1.79
N LEU A 112 -15.40 11.78 2.49
CA LEU A 112 -15.51 10.35 2.20
C LEU A 112 -16.01 10.09 0.77
N GLN A 113 -17.00 10.85 0.30
CA GLN A 113 -17.54 10.71 -1.06
C GLN A 113 -16.58 11.16 -2.16
N LEU A 114 -15.71 12.14 -1.88
CA LEU A 114 -14.70 12.59 -2.84
C LEU A 114 -13.58 11.55 -2.98
N SER A 115 -13.11 11.02 -1.85
CA SER A 115 -11.92 10.15 -1.79
C SER A 115 -12.22 8.65 -1.98
N THR A 116 -13.46 8.22 -1.82
CA THR A 116 -13.86 6.80 -1.91
C THR A 116 -15.00 6.62 -2.90
N LYS A 117 -15.10 5.46 -3.58
CA LYS A 117 -16.31 5.15 -4.36
C LYS A 117 -17.40 4.56 -3.47
N TYR A 118 -17.02 3.80 -2.44
CA TYR A 118 -17.97 3.16 -1.51
C TYR A 118 -18.96 4.16 -0.89
N PHE A 119 -18.48 5.34 -0.45
CA PHE A 119 -19.35 6.30 0.23
C PHE A 119 -20.23 7.14 -0.72
N LYS A 120 -19.97 7.14 -2.04
CA LYS A 120 -20.78 7.88 -3.04
C LYS A 120 -22.24 7.44 -3.10
N LYS A 121 -22.55 6.24 -2.60
CA LYS A 121 -23.92 5.69 -2.57
C LYS A 121 -24.80 6.30 -1.47
N PHE A 122 -24.19 6.83 -0.41
CA PHE A 122 -24.94 7.41 0.71
C PHE A 122 -25.30 8.86 0.41
N LYS A 123 -26.50 9.29 0.81
CA LYS A 123 -26.96 10.69 0.71
C LYS A 123 -27.70 11.02 2.01
N ASN A 124 -27.31 12.10 2.69
CA ASN A 124 -27.93 12.58 3.92
C ASN A 124 -28.06 11.46 4.99
N VAL A 125 -26.93 10.94 5.45
CA VAL A 125 -26.87 9.84 6.44
C VAL A 125 -26.05 10.30 7.63
N ASP A 126 -26.62 10.14 8.83
CA ASP A 126 -25.97 10.56 10.08
C ASP A 126 -24.98 9.51 10.60
N SER A 127 -25.18 8.23 10.29
CA SER A 127 -24.29 7.14 10.73
C SER A 127 -24.16 6.01 9.70
N VAL A 128 -22.95 5.48 9.52
CA VAL A 128 -22.65 4.33 8.65
C VAL A 128 -21.87 3.29 9.44
N THR A 129 -22.26 2.02 9.38
CA THR A 129 -21.53 0.91 10.01
C THR A 129 -20.77 0.09 8.96
N LEU A 130 -19.49 -0.15 9.20
CA LEU A 130 -18.63 -1.04 8.42
C LEU A 130 -18.36 -2.32 9.21
N SER A 131 -18.34 -3.47 8.52
CA SER A 131 -17.99 -4.74 9.18
C SER A 131 -16.50 -4.77 9.52
N SER A 132 -16.19 -5.12 10.77
CA SER A 132 -14.83 -5.33 11.26
C SER A 132 -14.11 -6.49 10.56
N ASP A 133 -14.85 -7.40 9.93
CA ASP A 133 -14.29 -8.52 9.17
C ASP A 133 -13.58 -8.06 7.88
N VAL A 134 -13.91 -6.85 7.40
CA VAL A 134 -13.44 -6.33 6.12
C VAL A 134 -12.59 -5.07 6.28
N VAL A 135 -12.94 -4.23 7.25
CA VAL A 135 -12.23 -2.98 7.56
C VAL A 135 -11.92 -2.97 9.05
N THR A 136 -10.65 -2.87 9.41
CA THR A 136 -10.26 -2.70 10.81
C THR A 136 -10.39 -1.24 11.24
N PRO A 137 -10.63 -0.95 12.54
CA PRO A 137 -10.65 0.43 13.03
C PRO A 137 -9.38 1.19 12.67
N LYS A 138 -8.22 0.54 12.85
CA LYS A 138 -6.92 1.14 12.52
C LYS A 138 -6.75 1.42 11.02
N GLY A 139 -7.22 0.52 10.16
CA GLY A 139 -7.19 0.72 8.72
C GLY A 139 -8.05 1.89 8.28
N PHE A 140 -9.25 2.05 8.87
CA PHE A 140 -10.13 3.18 8.61
C PHE A 140 -9.56 4.50 9.12
N GLU A 141 -9.02 4.52 10.34
CA GLU A 141 -8.34 5.69 10.92
C GLU A 141 -7.26 6.21 9.97
N LEU A 142 -6.34 5.34 9.55
CA LEU A 142 -5.25 5.70 8.64
C LEU A 142 -5.73 6.14 7.26
N ALA A 143 -6.78 5.48 6.73
CA ALA A 143 -7.37 5.87 5.46
C ALA A 143 -8.00 7.26 5.55
N TYR A 144 -8.72 7.56 6.62
CA TYR A 144 -9.35 8.87 6.83
C TYR A 144 -8.31 9.97 7.11
N GLU A 145 -7.28 9.69 7.90
CA GLU A 145 -6.14 10.60 8.09
C GLU A 145 -5.46 10.95 6.76
N TRP A 146 -5.30 9.98 5.86
CA TRP A 146 -4.78 10.22 4.52
C TRP A 146 -5.70 11.13 3.68
N MET A 147 -7.02 11.10 3.88
CA MET A 147 -7.94 11.98 3.16
C MET A 147 -7.82 13.44 3.62
N ILE A 148 -7.57 13.67 4.92
CA ILE A 148 -7.61 15.01 5.52
C ILE A 148 -6.22 15.65 5.67
N HIS A 149 -5.14 14.87 5.63
CA HIS A 149 -3.77 15.37 5.77
C HIS A 149 -2.92 15.09 4.52
N THR A 150 -2.40 16.14 3.90
CA THR A 150 -1.51 16.05 2.72
C THR A 150 -0.15 15.42 3.02
N GLU A 151 0.28 15.43 4.28
CA GLU A 151 1.56 14.86 4.72
C GLU A 151 1.43 13.51 5.43
N ALA A 152 0.26 12.87 5.38
CA ALA A 152 0.04 11.58 6.01
C ALA A 152 1.07 10.54 5.50
N LYS A 153 1.87 10.00 6.41
CA LYS A 153 2.85 8.95 6.11
C LYS A 153 2.33 7.63 6.68
N PRO A 154 1.75 6.75 5.84
CA PRO A 154 1.26 5.48 6.32
C PRO A 154 2.41 4.70 6.97
N GLN A 155 2.17 4.20 8.17
CA GLN A 155 3.16 3.46 8.93
C GLN A 155 3.31 2.04 8.38
N ARG A 156 4.54 1.52 8.34
CA ARG A 156 4.83 0.19 7.76
C ARG A 156 4.12 -0.96 8.47
N ASN A 157 3.91 -0.84 9.78
CA ASN A 157 3.28 -1.85 10.62
C ASN A 157 1.76 -2.00 10.39
N HIS A 158 1.13 -1.02 9.74
CA HIS A 158 -0.32 -1.02 9.46
C HIS A 158 -0.64 -0.94 7.96
N ILE A 159 0.35 -1.25 7.12
CA ILE A 159 0.22 -1.11 5.67
C ILE A 159 -0.83 -2.09 5.10
N MET A 160 -1.00 -3.25 5.73
CA MET A 160 -1.96 -4.27 5.34
C MET A 160 -3.39 -3.85 5.65
N GLU A 161 -3.64 -3.38 6.86
CA GLU A 161 -4.94 -2.86 7.29
C GLU A 161 -5.36 -1.68 6.42
N LEU A 162 -4.40 -0.79 6.11
CA LEU A 162 -4.63 0.33 5.21
C LEU A 162 -4.93 -0.13 3.78
N TYR A 163 -4.19 -1.10 3.25
CA TYR A 163 -4.44 -1.64 1.90
C TYR A 163 -5.83 -2.28 1.81
N LEU A 164 -6.20 -3.13 2.76
CA LEU A 164 -7.52 -3.78 2.78
C LEU A 164 -8.64 -2.75 2.85
N THR A 165 -8.48 -1.74 3.70
CA THR A 165 -9.45 -0.65 3.84
C THR A 165 -9.57 0.15 2.55
N ALA A 166 -8.43 0.54 1.95
CA ALA A 166 -8.40 1.28 0.69
C ALA A 166 -9.02 0.46 -0.45
N ASN A 167 -8.80 -0.86 -0.46
CA ASN A 167 -9.38 -1.77 -1.44
C ASN A 167 -10.90 -1.87 -1.27
N PHE A 168 -11.39 -2.08 -0.04
CA PHE A 168 -12.81 -2.16 0.25
C PHE A 168 -13.56 -0.86 -0.02
N LEU A 169 -12.97 0.29 0.36
CA LEU A 169 -13.55 1.61 0.11
C LEU A 169 -13.37 2.09 -1.34
N GLU A 170 -12.65 1.31 -2.16
CA GLU A 170 -12.32 1.62 -3.56
C GLU A 170 -11.61 2.97 -3.73
N MET A 171 -10.57 3.19 -2.91
CA MET A 171 -9.74 4.40 -2.90
C MET A 171 -8.63 4.31 -3.95
N THR A 172 -8.94 4.62 -5.21
CA THR A 172 -8.02 4.46 -6.35
C THR A 172 -6.65 5.15 -6.14
N ASP A 173 -6.65 6.39 -5.67
CA ASP A 173 -5.42 7.18 -5.54
C ASP A 173 -4.52 6.65 -4.41
N LEU A 174 -5.12 6.28 -3.26
CA LEU A 174 -4.39 5.67 -2.16
C LEU A 174 -3.83 4.30 -2.56
N LEU A 175 -4.63 3.47 -3.25
CA LEU A 175 -4.16 2.18 -3.75
C LEU A 175 -2.98 2.35 -4.71
N ALA A 176 -3.04 3.31 -5.64
CA ALA A 176 -1.93 3.58 -6.56
C ALA A 176 -0.65 3.98 -5.79
N GLN A 177 -0.77 4.81 -4.76
CA GLN A 177 0.36 5.18 -3.90
C GLN A 177 0.91 3.96 -3.14
N LEU A 178 0.04 3.14 -2.53
CA LEU A 178 0.45 1.93 -1.84
C LEU A 178 1.17 0.96 -2.77
N TRP A 179 0.64 0.71 -3.97
CA TRP A 179 1.29 -0.14 -4.98
C TRP A 179 2.67 0.38 -5.36
N SER A 180 2.81 1.68 -5.60
CA SER A 180 4.12 2.27 -5.91
C SER A 180 5.17 2.06 -4.82
N ARG A 181 4.73 1.95 -3.55
CA ARG A 181 5.60 1.74 -2.39
C ARG A 181 5.93 0.26 -2.19
N LEU A 182 4.93 -0.61 -2.32
CA LEU A 182 5.07 -2.06 -2.19
C LEU A 182 5.90 -2.66 -3.34
N ASP A 183 5.88 -2.02 -4.51
CA ASP A 183 6.63 -2.43 -5.69
C ASP A 183 8.08 -1.88 -5.72
N ASP A 184 8.43 -0.92 -4.85
CA ASP A 184 9.77 -0.33 -4.80
C ASP A 184 10.72 -1.17 -3.91
N PRO A 185 11.73 -1.86 -4.49
CA PRO A 185 12.67 -2.67 -3.73
C PRO A 185 13.57 -1.86 -2.78
N LYS A 186 13.61 -0.53 -2.91
CA LYS A 186 14.33 0.35 -1.96
C LYS A 186 13.54 0.59 -0.68
N LEU A 187 12.23 0.42 -0.72
CA LEU A 187 11.32 0.73 0.38
C LEU A 187 10.87 -0.52 1.12
N LEU A 188 10.75 -1.62 0.38
CA LEU A 188 10.38 -2.95 0.87
C LEU A 188 11.49 -3.96 0.52
N ASN A 189 12.19 -4.45 1.54
CA ASN A 189 13.15 -5.53 1.34
C ASN A 189 12.47 -6.91 1.39
N GLY A 190 13.20 -7.99 1.07
CA GLY A 190 12.60 -9.33 1.02
C GLY A 190 12.20 -9.91 2.39
N PHE A 191 12.74 -9.43 3.51
CA PHE A 191 12.22 -9.77 4.84
C PHE A 191 10.82 -9.20 5.04
N GLU A 192 10.64 -7.92 4.72
CA GLU A 192 9.35 -7.26 4.81
C GLU A 192 8.35 -7.89 3.83
N ALA A 193 8.80 -8.23 2.62
CA ALA A 193 7.97 -8.95 1.66
C ALA A 193 7.52 -10.32 2.19
N PHE A 194 8.41 -11.11 2.80
CA PHE A 194 8.02 -12.39 3.38
C PHE A 194 7.05 -12.21 4.55
N ARG A 195 7.28 -11.23 5.43
CA ARG A 195 6.35 -10.92 6.53
C ARG A 195 4.97 -10.53 6.00
N LEU A 196 4.91 -9.60 5.04
CA LEU A 196 3.66 -9.17 4.43
C LEU A 196 2.97 -10.32 3.66
N TYR A 197 3.74 -11.20 3.01
CA TYR A 197 3.19 -12.41 2.37
C TYR A 197 2.45 -13.27 3.39
N LEU A 198 3.03 -13.52 4.57
CA LEU A 198 2.39 -14.27 5.65
C LEU A 198 1.11 -13.58 6.16
N GLU A 199 1.17 -12.26 6.34
CA GLU A 199 0.01 -11.44 6.73
C GLU A 199 -1.12 -11.50 5.68
N CYS A 200 -0.81 -11.67 4.39
CA CYS A 200 -1.79 -11.79 3.30
C CYS A 200 -2.55 -13.11 3.26
N LEU A 201 -1.96 -14.21 3.74
CA LEU A 201 -2.51 -15.57 3.60
C LEU A 201 -3.97 -15.71 4.11
N PRO A 202 -4.35 -15.18 5.29
CA PRO A 202 -5.73 -15.25 5.76
C PRO A 202 -6.68 -14.27 5.03
N LEU A 203 -6.15 -13.23 4.37
CA LEU A 203 -6.92 -12.07 3.92
C LEU A 203 -7.54 -12.22 2.51
N LYS A 204 -7.36 -13.38 1.85
CA LYS A 204 -7.86 -13.65 0.49
C LYS A 204 -7.53 -12.53 -0.52
N ALA A 205 -6.31 -11.99 -0.46
CA ALA A 205 -5.83 -10.92 -1.33
C ALA A 205 -4.80 -11.45 -2.34
N PRO A 206 -5.21 -12.22 -3.37
CA PRO A 206 -4.29 -12.96 -4.24
C PRO A 206 -3.31 -12.06 -5.00
N VAL A 207 -3.75 -10.89 -5.46
CA VAL A 207 -2.88 -9.95 -6.21
C VAL A 207 -1.74 -9.44 -5.33
N LEU A 208 -2.03 -9.15 -4.07
CA LEU A 208 -1.02 -8.68 -3.12
C LEU A 208 -0.13 -9.84 -2.66
N GLN A 209 -0.71 -11.03 -2.44
CA GLN A 209 0.04 -12.24 -2.14
C GLN A 209 1.06 -12.55 -3.24
N ASP A 210 0.65 -12.56 -4.51
CA ASP A 210 1.54 -12.80 -5.65
C ASP A 210 2.65 -11.73 -5.74
N LEU A 211 2.31 -10.45 -5.51
CA LEU A 211 3.32 -9.39 -5.48
C LEU A 211 4.34 -9.66 -4.37
N MET A 212 3.90 -9.90 -3.13
CA MET A 212 4.80 -10.12 -2.01
C MET A 212 5.66 -11.38 -2.22
N LEU A 213 5.10 -12.45 -2.76
CA LEU A 213 5.84 -13.66 -3.11
C LEU A 213 6.93 -13.37 -4.14
N SER A 214 6.63 -12.58 -5.17
CA SER A 214 7.60 -12.18 -6.20
C SER A 214 8.76 -11.34 -5.64
N ARG A 215 8.57 -10.69 -4.49
CA ARG A 215 9.51 -9.79 -3.82
C ARG A 215 10.42 -10.47 -2.78
N ILE A 216 10.15 -11.73 -2.43
CA ILE A 216 11.03 -12.52 -1.56
C ILE A 216 12.40 -12.73 -2.20
N HIS A 217 12.44 -13.12 -3.48
CA HIS A 217 13.63 -13.15 -4.33
C HIS A 217 14.86 -13.84 -3.69
N ASP A 218 15.95 -13.12 -3.38
CA ASP A 218 17.19 -13.59 -2.76
C ASP A 218 17.11 -13.76 -1.23
N TYR A 219 15.97 -13.42 -0.63
CA TYR A 219 15.63 -13.73 0.76
C TYR A 219 14.97 -15.11 0.90
N PHE A 220 14.73 -15.84 -0.19
CA PHE A 220 14.06 -17.15 -0.13
C PHE A 220 14.72 -18.12 0.86
N LEU A 221 16.05 -18.28 0.81
CA LEU A 221 16.74 -19.19 1.74
C LEU A 221 16.78 -18.67 3.18
N ILE A 222 16.63 -17.36 3.39
CA ILE A 222 16.38 -16.82 4.73
C ILE A 222 15.00 -17.27 5.21
N ALA A 223 13.97 -17.15 4.37
CA ALA A 223 12.62 -17.63 4.70
C ALA A 223 12.65 -19.12 5.07
N VAL A 224 13.34 -19.96 4.28
CA VAL A 224 13.53 -21.40 4.54
C VAL A 224 14.18 -21.70 5.90
N ALA A 225 14.99 -20.76 6.40
CA ALA A 225 15.65 -20.89 7.69
C ALA A 225 14.74 -20.61 8.90
N THR A 226 13.58 -19.97 8.69
CA THR A 226 12.70 -19.53 9.78
C THR A 226 11.66 -20.57 10.19
N GLU A 227 11.06 -20.37 11.36
CA GLU A 227 9.94 -21.18 11.86
C GLU A 227 8.68 -20.97 11.01
N GLU A 228 8.42 -19.73 10.59
CA GLU A 228 7.25 -19.37 9.80
C GLU A 228 7.18 -20.16 8.49
N TYR A 229 8.31 -20.39 7.81
CA TYR A 229 8.34 -21.27 6.63
C TYR A 229 8.02 -22.73 6.97
N LEU A 230 8.52 -23.24 8.09
CA LEU A 230 8.31 -24.61 8.51
C LEU A 230 6.85 -24.86 8.91
N GLU A 231 6.14 -23.83 9.37
CA GLU A 231 4.73 -23.87 9.74
C GLU A 231 3.76 -23.62 8.58
N LEU A 232 4.25 -23.17 7.41
CA LEU A 232 3.40 -22.93 6.24
C LEU A 232 2.60 -24.17 5.83
N GLU A 233 1.35 -23.95 5.42
CA GLU A 233 0.51 -24.98 4.81
C GLU A 233 1.12 -25.49 3.48
N PRO A 234 0.89 -26.77 3.11
CA PRO A 234 1.48 -27.37 1.91
C PRO A 234 1.27 -26.55 0.63
N LYS A 235 0.11 -25.92 0.47
CA LYS A 235 -0.24 -25.13 -0.72
C LYS A 235 0.70 -23.92 -0.90
N TYR A 236 1.04 -23.22 0.18
CA TYR A 236 1.88 -22.02 0.14
C TYR A 236 3.35 -22.38 -0.05
N VAL A 237 3.79 -23.51 0.50
CA VAL A 237 5.13 -24.05 0.24
C VAL A 237 5.28 -24.46 -1.22
N PHE A 238 4.27 -25.14 -1.78
CA PHE A 238 4.25 -25.50 -3.19
C PHE A 238 4.33 -24.25 -4.09
N GLU A 239 3.53 -23.22 -3.80
CA GLU A 239 3.51 -21.95 -4.52
C GLU A 239 4.88 -21.28 -4.48
N MET A 240 5.48 -21.17 -3.30
CA MET A 240 6.80 -20.56 -3.10
C MET A 240 7.91 -21.32 -3.81
N LEU A 241 7.93 -22.66 -3.71
CA LEU A 241 8.90 -23.50 -4.41
C LEU A 241 8.72 -23.43 -5.94
N SER A 242 7.49 -23.31 -6.43
CA SER A 242 7.20 -23.25 -7.87
C SER A 242 7.57 -21.89 -8.48
N HIS A 243 7.51 -20.82 -7.68
CA HIS A 243 7.65 -19.44 -8.11
C HIS A 243 9.02 -19.15 -8.73
N ALA A 244 9.07 -18.64 -9.96
CA ALA A 244 10.31 -18.51 -10.73
C ALA A 244 11.31 -17.48 -10.21
N ASN A 245 10.84 -16.47 -9.44
CA ASN A 245 11.71 -15.40 -8.93
C ASN A 245 12.54 -15.78 -7.69
N MET A 246 12.35 -16.97 -7.11
CA MET A 246 13.16 -17.39 -5.96
C MET A 246 14.61 -17.58 -6.39
N CYS A 247 15.51 -16.84 -5.74
CA CYS A 247 16.94 -16.88 -6.03
C CYS A 247 17.64 -17.88 -5.13
N VAL A 248 18.32 -18.83 -5.77
CA VAL A 248 19.11 -19.90 -5.16
C VAL A 248 20.38 -20.10 -5.98
N ASN A 249 21.31 -20.91 -5.52
CA ASN A 249 22.48 -21.30 -6.28
C ASN A 249 22.20 -22.37 -7.33
N SER A 250 21.28 -23.28 -7.03
CA SER A 250 20.87 -24.35 -7.94
C SER A 250 19.52 -24.93 -7.52
N GLU A 251 18.87 -25.69 -8.40
CA GLU A 251 17.66 -26.45 -8.03
C GLU A 251 17.92 -27.49 -6.92
N MET A 252 19.19 -27.82 -6.63
CA MET A 252 19.51 -28.67 -5.48
C MET A 252 19.07 -28.00 -4.17
N GLU A 253 19.19 -26.68 -4.05
CA GLU A 253 18.75 -25.94 -2.86
C GLU A 253 17.23 -25.84 -2.77
N MET A 254 16.54 -25.73 -3.90
CA MET A 254 15.06 -25.80 -3.94
C MET A 254 14.59 -27.16 -3.44
N PHE A 255 15.20 -28.24 -3.93
CA PHE A 255 14.93 -29.59 -3.48
C PHE A 255 15.20 -29.75 -1.97
N MET A 256 16.36 -29.30 -1.49
CA MET A 256 16.68 -29.39 -0.07
C MET A 256 15.77 -28.53 0.81
N SER A 257 15.26 -27.41 0.31
CA SER A 257 14.25 -26.59 0.99
C SER A 257 12.93 -27.35 1.15
N ALA A 258 12.47 -28.03 0.09
CA ALA A 258 11.31 -28.92 0.14
C ALA A 258 11.52 -30.08 1.14
N VAL A 259 12.68 -30.73 1.09
CA VAL A 259 13.05 -31.80 2.03
C VAL A 259 13.02 -31.29 3.46
N ARG A 260 13.60 -30.12 3.73
CA ARG A 260 13.59 -29.51 5.07
C ARG A 260 12.16 -29.32 5.60
N TRP A 261 11.25 -28.78 4.78
CA TRP A 261 9.85 -28.61 5.18
C TRP A 261 9.16 -29.96 5.41
N LEU A 262 9.36 -30.95 4.53
CA LEU A 262 8.75 -32.27 4.68
C LEU A 262 9.25 -33.00 5.93
N LEU A 263 10.56 -32.97 6.19
CA LEU A 263 11.17 -33.70 7.30
C LEU A 263 10.90 -33.08 8.68
N TYR A 264 10.56 -31.78 8.73
CA TYR A 264 10.15 -31.09 9.96
C TYR A 264 8.98 -31.79 10.65
N ASP A 265 7.99 -32.23 9.88
CA ASP A 265 6.84 -33.01 10.37
C ASP A 265 6.50 -34.15 9.42
N TRP A 266 7.46 -35.05 9.23
CA TRP A 266 7.37 -36.14 8.25
C TRP A 266 6.13 -37.02 8.41
N GLN A 267 5.70 -37.27 9.65
CA GLN A 267 4.58 -38.16 9.94
C GLN A 267 3.27 -37.64 9.34
N ASN A 268 3.03 -36.33 9.43
CA ASN A 268 1.82 -35.72 8.88
C ASN A 268 1.99 -35.25 7.42
N ARG A 269 3.24 -35.03 6.96
CA ARG A 269 3.53 -34.45 5.63
C ARG A 269 3.86 -35.46 4.56
N LYS A 270 4.09 -36.73 4.90
CA LYS A 270 4.40 -37.79 3.93
C LYS A 270 3.34 -37.90 2.82
N GLU A 271 2.06 -37.71 3.15
CA GLU A 271 0.96 -37.81 2.20
C GLU A 271 1.01 -36.72 1.11
N VAL A 272 1.54 -35.54 1.44
CA VAL A 272 1.66 -34.41 0.49
C VAL A 272 3.05 -34.32 -0.16
N ALA A 273 3.97 -35.24 0.18
CA ALA A 273 5.35 -35.22 -0.29
C ALA A 273 5.46 -35.23 -1.82
N VAL A 274 4.64 -36.04 -2.50
CA VAL A 274 4.60 -36.10 -3.96
C VAL A 274 4.19 -34.74 -4.54
N THR A 275 3.17 -34.09 -3.98
CA THR A 275 2.71 -32.77 -4.42
C THR A 275 3.79 -31.72 -4.24
N ILE A 276 4.44 -31.68 -3.08
CA ILE A 276 5.53 -30.72 -2.83
C ILE A 276 6.68 -30.95 -3.83
N MET A 277 7.05 -32.20 -4.11
CA MET A 277 8.14 -32.51 -5.04
C MET A 277 7.82 -32.16 -6.50
N GLN A 278 6.54 -32.02 -6.87
CA GLN A 278 6.17 -31.53 -8.21
C GLN A 278 6.60 -30.09 -8.46
N ALA A 279 6.82 -29.28 -7.40
CA ALA A 279 7.32 -27.92 -7.54
C ALA A 279 8.81 -27.86 -7.96
N ILE A 280 9.53 -28.97 -7.83
CA ILE A 280 10.98 -29.04 -8.02
C ILE A 280 11.33 -29.36 -9.47
N ARG A 281 12.24 -28.57 -10.05
CA ARG A 281 12.67 -28.72 -11.44
C ARG A 281 13.82 -29.71 -11.55
N PHE A 282 13.54 -31.00 -11.38
CA PHE A 282 14.56 -32.08 -11.43
C PHE A 282 15.37 -32.09 -12.73
N ASN A 283 14.79 -31.63 -13.83
CA ASN A 283 15.45 -31.50 -15.13
C ASN A 283 16.54 -30.40 -15.18
N LEU A 284 16.50 -29.45 -14.24
CA LEU A 284 17.49 -28.39 -14.07
C LEU A 284 18.55 -28.74 -13.00
N MET A 285 18.44 -29.89 -12.34
CA MET A 285 19.50 -30.39 -11.46
C MET A 285 20.66 -31.01 -12.25
N PRO A 286 21.89 -30.93 -11.73
CA PRO A 286 23.01 -31.66 -12.32
C PRO A 286 22.75 -33.18 -12.34
N SER A 287 23.06 -33.85 -13.46
CA SER A 287 22.86 -35.30 -13.63
C SER A 287 23.60 -36.16 -12.59
N TRP A 288 24.77 -35.70 -12.14
CA TRP A 288 25.51 -36.35 -11.08
C TRP A 288 24.75 -36.30 -9.74
N TYR A 289 24.01 -35.22 -9.46
CA TYR A 289 23.25 -35.06 -8.22
C TYR A 289 22.05 -35.99 -8.21
N THR A 290 21.26 -36.01 -9.28
CA THR A 290 20.11 -36.92 -9.43
C THR A 290 20.50 -38.39 -9.44
N THR A 291 21.71 -38.72 -9.91
CA THR A 291 22.27 -40.08 -9.81
C THR A 291 22.56 -40.47 -8.36
N VAL A 292 23.13 -39.55 -7.56
CA VAL A 292 23.41 -39.80 -6.13
C VAL A 292 22.12 -39.92 -5.31
N LEU A 293 21.05 -39.20 -5.65
CA LEU A 293 19.74 -39.37 -4.99
C LEU A 293 19.16 -40.79 -5.12
N LYS A 294 19.67 -41.61 -6.05
CA LYS A 294 19.26 -43.00 -6.23
C LYS A 294 20.06 -43.99 -5.38
N THR A 295 21.13 -43.53 -4.72
CA THR A 295 21.90 -44.37 -3.81
C THR A 295 21.27 -44.36 -2.43
N LYS A 296 21.61 -45.36 -1.60
CA LYS A 296 21.10 -45.47 -0.24
C LYS A 296 21.58 -44.27 0.60
N GLN A 297 20.62 -43.56 1.19
CA GLN A 297 20.85 -42.45 2.11
C GLN A 297 20.97 -42.94 3.55
N VAL A 298 21.63 -42.12 4.38
CA VAL A 298 21.86 -42.43 5.81
C VAL A 298 20.62 -42.13 6.65
N ASP A 299 19.94 -41.02 6.38
CA ASP A 299 18.72 -40.62 7.10
C ASP A 299 17.52 -41.45 6.62
N GLU A 300 16.84 -42.10 7.57
CA GLU A 300 15.74 -43.03 7.29
C GLU A 300 14.53 -42.34 6.66
N LYS A 301 14.17 -41.14 7.14
CA LYS A 301 13.01 -40.38 6.62
C LYS A 301 13.30 -39.86 5.22
N PHE A 302 14.53 -39.40 4.99
CA PHE A 302 14.98 -38.97 3.67
C PHE A 302 15.03 -40.15 2.69
N GLN A 303 15.47 -41.33 3.13
CA GLN A 303 15.39 -42.54 2.31
C GLN A 303 13.94 -42.90 1.99
N GLU A 304 13.04 -42.88 2.96
CA GLU A 304 11.62 -43.18 2.77
C GLU A 304 10.95 -42.22 1.78
N LEU A 305 11.28 -40.93 1.83
CA LEU A 305 10.86 -39.93 0.85
C LEU A 305 11.33 -40.29 -0.56
N LEU A 306 12.60 -40.66 -0.70
CA LEU A 306 13.16 -41.03 -1.99
C LEU A 306 12.59 -42.37 -2.49
N ASP A 307 12.17 -43.28 -1.62
CA ASP A 307 11.60 -44.59 -2.01
C ASP A 307 10.18 -44.48 -2.59
N ILE A 308 9.52 -43.33 -2.49
CA ILE A 308 8.20 -43.09 -3.10
C ILE A 308 8.30 -43.19 -4.63
N SER A 309 7.47 -44.04 -5.24
CA SER A 309 7.50 -44.37 -6.68
C SER A 309 7.39 -43.15 -7.60
N GLU A 310 6.53 -42.21 -7.26
CA GLU A 310 6.26 -41.00 -8.04
C GLU A 310 7.48 -40.07 -8.00
N ILE A 311 8.16 -39.97 -6.85
CA ILE A 311 9.38 -39.17 -6.69
C ILE A 311 10.55 -39.83 -7.43
N GLN A 312 10.69 -41.16 -7.36
CA GLN A 312 11.65 -41.90 -8.19
C GLN A 312 11.40 -41.65 -9.68
N SER A 313 10.15 -41.63 -10.12
CA SER A 313 9.78 -41.30 -11.51
C SER A 313 10.21 -39.88 -11.89
N MET A 314 9.98 -38.88 -11.02
CA MET A 314 10.42 -37.49 -11.24
C MET A 314 11.95 -37.38 -11.35
N ILE A 315 12.69 -38.05 -10.46
CA ILE A 315 14.16 -38.08 -10.47
C ILE A 315 14.67 -38.74 -11.77
N ASN A 316 14.09 -39.87 -12.16
CA ASN A 316 14.47 -40.59 -13.39
C ASN A 316 14.18 -39.74 -14.64
N LEU A 317 13.03 -39.05 -14.69
CA LEU A 317 12.68 -38.17 -15.79
C LEU A 317 13.64 -36.98 -15.88
N GLY A 318 13.96 -36.35 -14.74
CA GLY A 318 14.95 -35.26 -14.69
C GLY A 318 16.35 -35.69 -15.14
N LEU A 319 16.81 -36.86 -14.69
CA LEU A 319 18.06 -37.46 -15.13
C LEU A 319 18.06 -37.75 -16.63
N SER A 320 17.00 -38.38 -17.15
CA SER A 320 16.84 -38.65 -18.58
C SER A 320 16.89 -37.36 -19.39
N PHE A 321 16.16 -36.32 -18.97
CA PHE A 321 16.16 -35.02 -19.63
C PHE A 321 17.55 -34.40 -19.66
N SER A 322 18.26 -34.38 -18.53
CA SER A 322 19.61 -33.81 -18.43
C SER A 322 20.61 -34.52 -19.34
N ILE A 323 20.58 -35.86 -19.39
CA ILE A 323 21.42 -36.65 -20.28
C ILE A 323 21.07 -36.37 -21.75
N THR A 324 19.79 -36.43 -22.10
CA THR A 324 19.32 -36.18 -23.47
C THR A 324 19.65 -34.77 -23.93
N GLN A 325 19.53 -33.76 -23.06
CA GLN A 325 19.90 -32.38 -23.37
C GLN A 325 21.39 -32.23 -23.66
N ASN A 326 22.26 -32.92 -22.91
CA ASN A 326 23.70 -32.88 -23.11
C ASN A 326 24.16 -33.61 -24.39
N MET A 327 23.41 -34.65 -24.80
CA MET A 327 23.69 -35.41 -26.02
C MET A 327 23.16 -34.72 -27.29
N LEU A 328 22.10 -33.91 -27.17
CA LEU A 328 21.50 -33.17 -28.28
C LEU A 328 22.24 -31.85 -28.53
N GLY A 329 22.75 -31.67 -29.75
CA GLY A 329 23.22 -30.36 -30.21
C GLY A 329 22.12 -29.29 -30.15
N PRO A 330 22.48 -28.00 -30.07
CA PRO A 330 21.52 -26.89 -29.96
C PRO A 330 20.55 -26.83 -31.15
N THR A 331 20.97 -27.30 -32.33
CA THR A 331 20.20 -27.31 -33.58
C THR A 331 19.60 -28.68 -33.94
N SER A 332 19.62 -29.65 -33.02
CA SER A 332 19.13 -31.01 -33.34
C SER A 332 17.64 -31.00 -33.70
N PRO A 333 17.22 -31.64 -34.80
CA PRO A 333 15.81 -31.75 -35.19
C PRO A 333 14.99 -32.59 -34.21
N LEU A 334 15.64 -33.36 -33.33
CA LEU A 334 14.99 -34.19 -32.33
C LEU A 334 14.53 -33.40 -31.10
N ARG A 335 14.86 -32.11 -30.97
CA ARG A 335 14.49 -31.33 -29.78
C ARG A 335 12.98 -31.13 -29.67
N GLU A 336 12.29 -30.83 -30.77
CA GLU A 336 10.85 -30.59 -30.76
C GLU A 336 10.05 -31.89 -30.53
N PRO A 337 10.31 -33.02 -31.23
CA PRO A 337 9.62 -34.29 -30.95
C PRO A 337 9.80 -34.81 -29.53
N LEU A 338 10.97 -34.55 -28.92
CA LEU A 338 11.26 -34.94 -27.54
C LEU A 338 10.84 -33.89 -26.51
N GLN A 339 10.17 -32.81 -26.94
CA GLN A 339 9.73 -31.70 -26.08
C GLN A 339 10.88 -31.09 -25.25
N MET A 340 12.09 -31.08 -25.82
CA MET A 340 13.32 -30.55 -25.21
C MET A 340 13.40 -29.02 -25.33
N GLN A 341 12.36 -28.36 -24.85
CA GLN A 341 12.35 -26.91 -24.67
C GLN A 341 13.33 -26.52 -23.58
N LYS A 342 13.97 -25.35 -23.72
CA LYS A 342 14.85 -24.85 -22.66
C LYS A 342 13.99 -24.52 -21.44
N PRO A 343 14.18 -25.19 -20.30
CA PRO A 343 13.43 -24.88 -19.09
C PRO A 343 13.73 -23.44 -18.63
N LEU A 344 12.72 -22.78 -18.07
CA LEU A 344 12.89 -21.46 -17.46
C LEU A 344 13.79 -21.60 -16.23
N GLU A 345 14.99 -21.06 -16.32
CA GLU A 345 15.94 -21.03 -15.20
C GLU A 345 15.54 -19.96 -14.19
N ARG A 346 15.92 -20.17 -12.92
CA ARG A 346 15.83 -19.14 -11.89
C ARG A 346 16.97 -18.16 -12.05
N GLN A 347 16.87 -17.04 -11.36
CA GLN A 347 18.02 -16.16 -11.19
C GLN A 347 18.98 -16.79 -10.18
N TRP A 348 20.17 -17.18 -10.65
CA TRP A 348 21.15 -17.88 -9.84
C TRP A 348 22.00 -16.89 -9.02
N VAL A 349 22.14 -17.18 -7.73
CA VAL A 349 23.02 -16.46 -6.80
C VAL A 349 24.11 -17.39 -6.27
N ARG A 350 25.21 -16.84 -5.78
CA ARG A 350 26.25 -17.63 -5.14
C ARG A 350 26.88 -16.86 -4.00
N ASN A 351 27.43 -17.60 -3.06
CA ASN A 351 28.29 -17.09 -2.01
C ASN A 351 29.64 -17.84 -2.07
N PRO A 352 30.77 -17.15 -2.28
CA PRO A 352 32.09 -17.77 -2.38
C PRO A 352 32.55 -18.56 -1.15
N SER A 353 32.01 -18.24 0.03
CA SER A 353 32.33 -18.92 1.29
C SER A 353 31.63 -20.26 1.46
N ILE A 354 30.65 -20.58 0.62
CA ILE A 354 29.81 -21.77 0.75
C ILE A 354 30.31 -22.88 -0.17
N SER A 355 30.58 -24.05 0.40
CA SER A 355 31.28 -25.14 -0.27
C SER A 355 30.52 -25.73 -1.46
N HIS A 356 29.20 -25.94 -1.37
CA HIS A 356 28.44 -26.57 -2.45
C HIS A 356 28.17 -25.64 -3.64
N HIS A 357 28.43 -24.34 -3.51
CA HIS A 357 28.38 -23.37 -4.63
C HIS A 357 29.59 -23.46 -5.57
N HIS A 358 30.65 -24.15 -5.14
CA HIS A 358 31.82 -24.37 -5.98
C HIS A 358 31.53 -25.43 -7.04
N ARG A 359 32.35 -25.45 -8.09
CA ARG A 359 32.30 -26.55 -9.05
C ARG A 359 32.82 -27.84 -8.39
N PHE A 360 32.31 -28.99 -8.83
CA PHE A 360 32.74 -30.29 -8.31
C PHE A 360 34.24 -30.58 -8.50
N GLU A 361 34.91 -29.90 -9.44
CA GLU A 361 36.37 -29.98 -9.60
C GLU A 361 37.17 -29.15 -8.59
N CYS A 362 36.52 -28.26 -7.85
CA CYS A 362 37.17 -27.35 -6.89
C CYS A 362 37.51 -28.09 -5.58
N PRO A 363 38.70 -27.87 -4.98
CA PRO A 363 39.07 -28.49 -3.70
C PRO A 363 38.20 -28.02 -2.52
N LYS A 364 37.52 -26.87 -2.65
CA LYS A 364 36.61 -26.34 -1.63
C LYS A 364 35.20 -26.93 -1.73
N TRP A 365 34.93 -27.72 -2.76
CA TRP A 365 33.59 -28.23 -3.01
C TRP A 365 33.22 -29.35 -2.04
N ARG A 366 31.97 -29.29 -1.55
CA ARG A 366 31.34 -30.37 -0.80
C ARG A 366 30.03 -30.72 -1.47
N TYR A 367 29.73 -32.02 -1.49
CA TYR A 367 28.43 -32.55 -1.91
C TYR A 367 27.33 -31.97 -1.02
N LEU A 368 26.26 -31.44 -1.62
CA LEU A 368 25.11 -30.95 -0.89
C LEU A 368 24.25 -32.13 -0.42
N ASN A 369 24.54 -32.66 0.76
CA ASN A 369 23.66 -33.59 1.46
C ASN A 369 22.83 -32.85 2.53
N LEU A 370 22.02 -33.60 3.29
CA LEU A 370 21.20 -33.03 4.36
C LEU A 370 22.04 -32.29 5.41
N ASP A 371 23.19 -32.85 5.81
CA ASP A 371 24.08 -32.22 6.80
C ASP A 371 24.68 -30.92 6.29
N VAL A 372 25.21 -30.90 5.06
CA VAL A 372 25.79 -29.71 4.43
C VAL A 372 24.72 -28.64 4.21
N PHE A 373 23.49 -29.03 3.86
CA PHE A 373 22.38 -28.08 3.76
C PHE A 373 22.02 -27.51 5.13
N ASN A 374 21.99 -28.33 6.20
CA ASN A 374 21.73 -27.85 7.55
C ASN A 374 22.86 -26.92 8.06
N GLU A 375 24.13 -27.23 7.78
CA GLU A 375 25.26 -26.33 8.03
C GLU A 375 25.08 -24.99 7.31
N TYR A 376 24.57 -25.03 6.07
CA TYR A 376 24.30 -23.82 5.30
C TYR A 376 23.14 -23.00 5.87
N ILE A 377 22.01 -23.63 6.21
CA ILE A 377 20.91 -22.96 6.90
C ILE A 377 21.40 -22.33 8.22
N GLN A 378 22.23 -23.03 8.99
CA GLN A 378 22.82 -22.48 10.21
C GLN A 378 23.72 -21.26 9.92
N HIS A 379 24.48 -21.29 8.83
CA HIS A 379 25.25 -20.14 8.38
C HIS A 379 24.34 -18.95 8.05
N ILE A 380 23.22 -19.17 7.35
CA ILE A 380 22.23 -18.14 7.03
C ILE A 380 21.64 -17.53 8.31
N ILE A 381 21.24 -18.37 9.27
CA ILE A 381 20.71 -17.94 10.58
C ILE A 381 21.74 -17.05 11.30
N ASN A 382 23.00 -17.48 11.36
CA ASN A 382 24.07 -16.74 12.03
C ASN A 382 24.43 -15.43 11.30
N ALA A 383 24.29 -15.39 9.97
CA ALA A 383 24.55 -14.19 9.17
C ALA A 383 23.40 -13.17 9.27
N GLY A 384 22.15 -13.63 9.36
CA GLY A 384 20.95 -12.78 9.44
C GLY A 384 20.89 -11.79 8.28
N HIS A 385 20.70 -10.50 8.60
CA HIS A 385 20.62 -9.42 7.61
C HIS A 385 21.89 -9.26 6.73
N ARG A 386 23.03 -9.84 7.12
CA ARG A 386 24.27 -9.78 6.33
C ARG A 386 24.35 -10.86 5.25
N TYR A 387 23.44 -11.83 5.24
CA TYR A 387 23.46 -12.91 4.26
C TYR A 387 23.21 -12.42 2.84
N VAL A 388 22.10 -11.70 2.58
CA VAL A 388 21.77 -11.24 1.22
C VAL A 388 22.85 -10.33 0.63
N PRO A 389 23.40 -9.33 1.36
CA PRO A 389 24.53 -8.54 0.85
C PRO A 389 25.80 -9.34 0.51
N SER A 390 25.95 -10.56 1.03
CA SER A 390 27.08 -11.45 0.72
C SER A 390 26.90 -12.27 -0.56
N LEU A 391 25.71 -12.21 -1.17
CA LEU A 391 25.40 -12.94 -2.40
C LEU A 391 25.90 -12.20 -3.64
N GLU A 392 26.41 -12.98 -4.60
CA GLU A 392 26.78 -12.55 -5.93
C GLU A 392 25.84 -13.15 -6.96
N TYR A 393 25.32 -12.35 -7.88
CA TYR A 393 24.57 -12.86 -9.02
C TYR A 393 25.49 -13.58 -10.01
N VAL A 394 25.12 -14.80 -10.40
CA VAL A 394 25.89 -15.61 -11.33
C VAL A 394 25.68 -15.09 -12.75
N LYS A 395 26.76 -14.64 -13.39
CA LYS A 395 26.76 -14.27 -14.81
C LYS A 395 27.17 -15.47 -15.66
N PRO A 396 26.59 -15.67 -16.85
CA PRO A 396 27.10 -16.66 -17.81
C PRO A 396 28.58 -16.37 -18.02
N GLU A 397 29.45 -17.38 -17.90
CA GLU A 397 30.93 -17.31 -18.06
C GLU A 397 31.76 -16.87 -16.83
N GLN A 398 31.16 -16.28 -15.79
CA GLN A 398 31.93 -15.83 -14.62
C GLN A 398 32.06 -16.94 -13.57
N LEU A 399 33.17 -17.67 -13.61
CA LEU A 399 33.52 -18.64 -12.55
C LEU A 399 34.21 -17.96 -11.36
N MET A 400 34.09 -18.56 -10.18
CA MET A 400 34.93 -18.17 -9.03
C MET A 400 36.41 -18.43 -9.35
N SER A 401 37.32 -17.61 -8.82
CA SER A 401 38.76 -17.71 -9.08
C SER A 401 39.31 -19.12 -8.82
N CYS A 402 39.00 -19.69 -7.65
CA CYS A 402 39.40 -21.06 -7.29
C CYS A 402 38.80 -22.14 -8.22
N CYS A 403 37.59 -21.94 -8.75
CA CYS A 403 36.98 -22.86 -9.70
C CYS A 403 37.64 -22.75 -11.09
N HIS A 404 38.08 -21.55 -11.48
CA HIS A 404 38.80 -21.34 -12.73
C HIS A 404 40.18 -22.02 -12.69
N GLU A 405 40.93 -21.85 -11.60
CA GLU A 405 42.22 -22.52 -11.38
C GLU A 405 42.09 -24.05 -11.40
N ALA A 406 41.05 -24.59 -10.75
CA ALA A 406 40.79 -26.02 -10.74
C ALA A 406 40.53 -26.58 -12.15
N LEU A 407 39.83 -25.83 -13.00
CA LEU A 407 39.59 -26.22 -14.40
C LEU A 407 40.86 -26.19 -15.23
N GLN A 408 41.67 -25.14 -15.10
CA GLN A 408 42.95 -25.04 -15.81
C GLN A 408 43.90 -26.19 -15.45
N LYS A 409 43.99 -26.55 -14.17
CA LYS A 409 44.80 -27.69 -13.71
C LYS A 409 44.31 -29.01 -14.31
N LYS A 410 42.99 -29.20 -14.46
CA LYS A 410 42.40 -30.40 -15.05
C LYS A 410 42.59 -30.47 -16.57
N SER A 411 42.59 -29.32 -17.27
CA SER A 411 42.90 -29.27 -18.70
C SER A 411 44.39 -29.47 -19.02
N LEU A 412 45.28 -29.10 -18.09
CA LEU A 412 46.74 -29.32 -18.21
C LEU A 412 47.16 -30.76 -17.90
N ASN A 413 46.32 -31.51 -17.16
CA ASN A 413 46.55 -32.92 -16.79
C ASN A 413 45.80 -33.92 -17.69
N LYS A 414 45.16 -33.46 -18.78
CA LYS A 414 44.63 -34.28 -19.88
C LYS A 414 45.58 -34.18 -21.06
#